data_AF-E4ZQA5-F1
#
_entry.id   AF-E4ZQA5-F1
#
_cell.length_a   1.000
_cell.length_b   1.000
_cell.length_c   1.000
_cell.angle_alpha   90.00
_cell.angle_beta   90.00
_cell.angle_gamma   90.00
#
_symmetry.space_group_name_H-M   'P 1'
#
loop_
_entity.id
_entity.type
_entity.pdbx_description
1 polymer ?
#
loop_
_entity_poly.entity_id
_entity_poly.type
_entity_poly.pdbx_seq_one_letter_code
_entity_poly.pdbx_strand_id
1 'polypeptide(L)'
;MSFQMPHTQSLSPHNREWRASTARRNISNPYSLAIPPNSKRTSRDVRIPSIPPSEYEISIRPSFKSSTSSDTLEVPKKAVIAPSKLRSDGYAEKDYMEVFAGCEEYQPEYEPLPKQSRIYGMLKDRFIALSVTFGIAVILAIAIPLGIILPQRLIKPLPINVLIPFYMYPAPGAWEPLFEAIGKHVDANFTVVINPADGPGPAVWPTGEYLSVVKALNKYSNVQTLGYIDTARGAVDNATVRKEIETYAGWSNVSSDLTLAGIFFDQTPYKMDNESVAYRYLTNISAIVRHSDGFGGNSLVVHNPGRVPDASLMGSMPNLTVIFEGEYVNMPRKENLNSKLDGLRQNRKDLAMLVHSVPRGLGNTGLRRIIDDVRRDVEWLCLTDLTEKVYEGYGTLLKQWLEVIW
;
A
#
# COMPACT_ATOMS: atom_id res chain seq x y z
N MET A 1 -62.84 38.39 -3.59
CA MET A 1 -63.30 39.47 -2.68
C MET A 1 -62.52 39.34 -1.39
N SER A 2 -61.62 40.28 -1.15
CA SER A 2 -60.77 40.39 0.02
C SER A 2 -61.56 41.00 1.17
N PHE A 3 -61.37 40.53 2.41
CA PHE A 3 -61.63 41.36 3.59
C PHE A 3 -60.57 41.16 4.67
N GLN A 4 -60.15 42.32 5.19
CA GLN A 4 -59.09 42.59 6.15
C GLN A 4 -59.48 42.27 7.60
N MET A 5 -58.43 42.18 8.44
CA MET A 5 -58.40 42.07 9.89
C MET A 5 -59.19 43.15 10.66
N PRO A 6 -59.20 43.05 12.01
CA PRO A 6 -58.67 44.19 12.76
C PRO A 6 -57.71 43.84 13.92
N HIS A 7 -56.79 44.78 14.13
CA HIS A 7 -55.88 44.97 15.25
C HIS A 7 -56.60 45.27 16.58
N THR A 8 -55.93 44.98 17.71
CA THR A 8 -55.84 45.92 18.85
C THR A 8 -54.66 45.57 19.77
N GLN A 9 -53.96 46.60 20.22
CA GLN A 9 -52.76 46.57 21.07
C GLN A 9 -53.09 46.84 22.55
N SER A 10 -52.16 46.38 23.41
CA SER A 10 -51.63 47.07 24.62
C SER A 10 -52.46 47.12 25.91
N LEU A 11 -51.91 46.56 27.01
CA LEU A 11 -51.36 47.32 28.16
C LEU A 11 -50.76 46.38 29.24
N SER A 12 -49.65 46.84 29.83
CA SER A 12 -48.88 46.25 30.95
C SER A 12 -49.55 46.50 32.32
N PRO A 13 -49.16 45.81 33.43
CA PRO A 13 -48.26 46.48 34.39
C PRO A 13 -47.28 45.60 35.23
N HIS A 14 -46.13 46.21 35.53
CA HIS A 14 -45.24 46.19 36.72
C HIS A 14 -45.17 45.05 37.78
N ASN A 15 -43.95 44.52 37.90
CA ASN A 15 -43.02 44.44 39.06
C ASN A 15 -43.48 44.07 40.49
N ARG A 16 -42.82 43.03 41.06
CA ARG A 16 -42.16 43.06 42.38
C ARG A 16 -41.06 41.99 42.52
N GLU A 17 -39.93 42.42 43.07
CA GLU A 17 -38.68 41.69 43.38
C GLU A 17 -38.77 40.86 44.68
N TRP A 18 -37.94 39.80 44.83
CA TRP A 18 -36.73 39.79 45.68
C TRP A 18 -36.16 38.36 45.94
N ARG A 19 -34.83 38.22 45.67
CA ARG A 19 -33.75 37.39 46.31
C ARG A 19 -33.92 35.84 46.39
N ALA A 20 -32.89 34.99 46.21
CA ALA A 20 -31.43 35.18 46.18
C ALA A 20 -30.67 34.01 45.46
N SER A 21 -29.51 34.36 44.88
CA SER A 21 -28.16 33.72 44.89
C SER A 21 -27.99 32.18 44.75
N THR A 22 -26.97 31.57 44.14
CA THR A 22 -25.77 31.93 43.34
C THR A 22 -25.10 30.60 42.99
N ALA A 23 -24.69 30.38 41.73
CA ALA A 23 -23.48 29.65 41.33
C ALA A 23 -23.44 29.51 39.80
N ARG A 24 -22.75 30.42 39.12
CA ARG A 24 -22.31 30.25 37.73
C ARG A 24 -20.78 30.32 37.71
N ARG A 25 -20.12 29.21 37.38
CA ARG A 25 -18.75 29.24 36.85
C ARG A 25 -18.86 29.20 35.34
N ASN A 26 -18.48 30.31 34.71
CA ASN A 26 -18.40 30.48 33.27
C ASN A 26 -16.91 30.61 32.98
N ILE A 27 -16.32 29.61 32.32
CA ILE A 27 -14.92 29.65 31.85
C ILE A 27 -15.00 29.61 30.33
N SER A 28 -14.79 30.78 29.74
CA SER A 28 -14.55 30.96 28.31
C SER A 28 -13.08 31.27 28.09
N ASN A 29 -12.54 30.75 26.97
CA ASN A 29 -11.35 31.19 26.23
C ASN A 29 -10.07 30.32 26.35
N PRO A 30 -9.68 29.57 25.28
CA PRO A 30 -8.36 28.98 25.14
C PRO A 30 -7.55 29.57 23.96
N TYR A 31 -7.48 30.90 23.83
CA TYR A 31 -6.42 31.56 23.05
C TYR A 31 -5.67 32.57 23.93
N SER A 32 -4.56 32.13 24.51
CA SER A 32 -3.57 33.03 25.10
C SER A 32 -2.18 32.39 25.04
N LEU A 33 -1.55 32.44 23.87
CA LEU A 33 -0.09 32.43 23.72
C LEU A 33 0.27 33.22 22.45
N ALA A 34 0.15 34.56 22.54
CA ALA A 34 0.75 35.48 21.60
C ALA A 34 2.11 35.92 22.17
N ILE A 35 3.18 35.67 21.41
CA ILE A 35 4.54 36.14 21.68
C ILE A 35 4.57 37.66 21.41
N PRO A 36 5.09 38.50 22.33
CA PRO A 36 5.05 39.95 22.18
C PRO A 36 6.12 40.47 21.20
N PRO A 37 5.87 41.59 20.49
CA PRO A 37 6.86 42.26 19.66
C PRO A 37 7.75 43.15 20.53
N ASN A 38 9.07 43.04 20.37
CA ASN A 38 10.02 43.90 21.05
C ASN A 38 10.51 45.00 20.10
N SER A 39 10.49 46.25 20.55
CA SER A 39 10.93 47.41 19.75
C SER A 39 11.96 48.28 20.49
N LYS A 40 13.01 48.66 19.73
CA LYS A 40 13.96 49.80 19.89
C LYS A 40 14.94 49.73 21.08
N ARG A 41 16.24 50.00 20.97
CA ARG A 41 17.09 51.02 20.29
C ARG A 41 18.52 50.39 20.17
N THR A 42 19.45 50.73 19.27
CA THR A 42 20.07 52.04 19.01
C THR A 42 21.03 51.92 17.81
N SER A 43 21.18 53.02 17.08
CA SER A 43 22.04 53.27 15.91
C SER A 43 23.54 53.08 16.14
N ARG A 44 24.25 52.61 15.09
CA ARG A 44 25.57 53.12 14.67
C ARG A 44 25.79 52.83 13.18
N ASP A 45 26.03 53.91 12.42
CA ASP A 45 26.47 53.94 11.03
C ASP A 45 27.86 53.32 10.85
N VAL A 46 28.06 52.48 9.84
CA VAL A 46 29.32 52.40 9.07
C VAL A 46 29.03 52.02 7.62
N ARG A 47 29.73 52.73 6.73
CA ARG A 47 29.65 52.82 5.28
C ARG A 47 29.89 51.52 4.50
N ILE A 48 29.24 51.47 3.33
CA ILE A 48 29.51 50.62 2.16
C ILE A 48 30.92 50.92 1.60
N PRO A 49 31.60 49.92 1.00
CA PRO A 49 31.87 50.06 -0.43
C PRO A 49 31.52 48.81 -1.25
N SER A 50 31.23 49.10 -2.51
CA SER A 50 30.67 48.31 -3.59
C SER A 50 31.76 47.74 -4.55
N ILE A 51 31.44 46.58 -5.19
CA ILE A 51 31.90 46.08 -6.53
C ILE A 51 33.34 45.48 -6.61
N PRO A 52 33.68 44.48 -7.48
CA PRO A 52 33.01 43.98 -8.72
C PRO A 52 32.82 42.44 -8.87
N PRO A 53 32.17 41.99 -9.98
CA PRO A 53 32.22 40.61 -10.47
C PRO A 53 33.44 40.40 -11.40
N SER A 54 33.98 39.17 -11.46
CA SER A 54 34.96 38.79 -12.47
C SER A 54 34.64 37.42 -13.08
N GLU A 55 34.55 37.42 -14.40
CA GLU A 55 34.40 36.32 -15.34
C GLU A 55 35.75 35.59 -15.61
N TYR A 56 35.69 34.41 -16.28
CA TYR A 56 36.69 33.70 -17.14
C TYR A 56 38.13 33.45 -16.59
N GLU A 57 38.93 32.42 -16.90
CA GLU A 57 39.06 31.48 -18.03
C GLU A 57 40.10 30.36 -17.70
N ILE A 58 39.87 29.13 -18.17
CA ILE A 58 40.75 28.21 -18.96
C ILE A 58 42.16 27.71 -18.46
N SER A 59 42.36 26.38 -18.70
CA SER A 59 43.60 25.61 -18.97
C SER A 59 44.42 25.10 -17.76
N ILE A 60 45.00 23.89 -17.69
CA ILE A 60 45.89 23.18 -18.62
C ILE A 60 45.91 21.67 -18.25
N ARG A 61 45.77 20.75 -19.23
CA ARG A 61 46.39 19.40 -19.18
C ARG A 61 47.84 19.52 -19.67
N PRO A 62 48.77 18.69 -19.16
CA PRO A 62 49.32 17.69 -20.07
C PRO A 62 49.63 16.33 -19.41
N SER A 63 49.62 15.31 -20.26
CA SER A 63 50.18 13.98 -20.05
C SER A 63 51.72 14.01 -20.15
N PHE A 64 52.42 13.15 -19.39
CA PHE A 64 53.30 12.08 -19.91
C PHE A 64 54.15 11.37 -18.81
N LYS A 65 54.09 10.03 -18.87
CA LYS A 65 55.15 8.99 -18.77
C LYS A 65 56.22 8.92 -17.65
N SER A 66 56.21 7.72 -17.07
CA SER A 66 57.28 6.69 -16.93
C SER A 66 58.17 6.60 -15.67
N SER A 67 58.04 5.42 -15.06
CA SER A 67 59.07 4.50 -14.53
C SER A 67 59.92 4.91 -13.33
N THR A 68 59.84 4.11 -12.25
CA THR A 68 60.97 3.32 -11.71
C THR A 68 60.50 2.36 -10.59
N SER A 69 61.32 1.33 -10.37
CA SER A 69 61.10 0.03 -9.73
C SER A 69 61.60 -0.07 -8.27
N SER A 70 61.17 -1.15 -7.57
CA SER A 70 61.89 -1.89 -6.48
C SER A 70 61.88 -1.20 -5.08
N ASP A 71 61.64 -1.83 -3.91
CA ASP A 71 61.79 -3.22 -3.46
C ASP A 71 60.97 -3.56 -2.16
N THR A 72 60.44 -4.79 -2.14
CA THR A 72 60.29 -5.84 -1.07
C THR A 72 59.97 -5.61 0.43
N LEU A 73 58.97 -6.36 0.94
CA LEU A 73 59.08 -7.42 1.99
C LEU A 73 57.76 -8.25 2.14
N GLU A 74 57.91 -9.55 2.43
CA GLU A 74 56.97 -10.68 2.24
C GLU A 74 55.89 -10.92 3.32
N VAL A 75 54.80 -11.63 2.95
CA VAL A 75 53.89 -12.41 3.84
C VAL A 75 53.38 -13.68 3.07
N PRO A 76 53.26 -14.88 3.69
CA PRO A 76 53.33 -16.17 2.97
C PRO A 76 51.99 -16.72 2.44
N LYS A 77 52.07 -17.57 1.40
CA LYS A 77 50.95 -18.38 0.85
C LYS A 77 51.23 -19.89 0.96
N LYS A 78 50.24 -20.66 1.42
CA LYS A 78 50.02 -22.11 1.22
C LYS A 78 48.50 -22.37 1.38
N ALA A 79 47.83 -23.30 0.69
CA ALA A 79 48.18 -24.21 -0.38
C ALA A 79 46.85 -24.62 -1.08
N VAL A 80 46.88 -24.85 -2.39
CA VAL A 80 45.77 -25.43 -3.15
C VAL A 80 46.27 -26.75 -3.74
N ILE A 81 45.59 -27.85 -3.42
CA ILE A 81 45.85 -29.19 -3.94
C ILE A 81 45.02 -29.37 -5.20
N ALA A 82 45.69 -29.58 -6.34
CA ALA A 82 45.08 -29.92 -7.62
C ALA A 82 45.30 -31.41 -7.93
N PRO A 83 44.31 -32.15 -8.45
CA PRO A 83 44.41 -33.58 -8.72
C PRO A 83 45.16 -33.87 -10.04
N SER A 84 46.18 -34.74 -9.98
CA SER A 84 46.90 -35.25 -11.14
C SER A 84 46.22 -36.50 -11.71
N LYS A 85 45.81 -36.44 -12.99
CA LYS A 85 45.40 -37.59 -13.81
C LYS A 85 46.64 -38.44 -14.15
N LEU A 86 46.60 -39.74 -13.86
CA LEU A 86 47.55 -40.70 -14.45
C LEU A 86 46.97 -41.25 -15.76
N ARG A 87 47.78 -41.15 -16.80
CA ARG A 87 47.52 -41.60 -18.17
C ARG A 87 48.09 -43.01 -18.33
N SER A 88 47.26 -43.91 -18.84
CA SER A 88 47.61 -45.26 -19.27
C SER A 88 48.17 -45.19 -20.69
N ASP A 89 49.41 -45.61 -20.91
CA ASP A 89 49.94 -45.99 -22.23
C ASP A 89 50.94 -47.14 -22.02
N GLY A 90 50.80 -48.21 -22.82
CA GLY A 90 51.36 -49.53 -22.57
C GLY A 90 52.78 -49.77 -23.09
N TYR A 91 53.33 -50.92 -22.68
CA TYR A 91 54.45 -51.59 -23.34
C TYR A 91 54.25 -53.11 -23.27
N ALA A 92 54.61 -53.77 -24.37
CA ALA A 92 54.42 -55.18 -24.62
C ALA A 92 55.67 -56.02 -24.25
N GLU A 93 55.38 -57.27 -23.89
CA GLU A 93 56.05 -58.51 -24.32
C GLU A 93 57.47 -58.89 -23.80
N LYS A 94 57.50 -60.08 -23.19
CA LYS A 94 58.55 -61.13 -23.08
C LYS A 94 59.95 -60.72 -22.63
N ASP A 95 60.44 -61.34 -21.55
CA ASP A 95 61.18 -62.61 -21.67
C ASP A 95 61.56 -63.16 -20.28
N TYR A 96 61.95 -64.43 -20.28
CA TYR A 96 62.68 -65.21 -19.28
C TYR A 96 61.90 -66.21 -18.42
N MET A 97 62.25 -67.45 -18.76
CA MET A 97 61.97 -68.76 -18.23
C MET A 97 62.45 -68.97 -16.78
N GLU A 98 61.75 -69.93 -16.15
CA GLU A 98 62.29 -70.98 -15.28
C GLU A 98 62.67 -70.70 -13.81
N VAL A 99 62.39 -71.77 -13.04
CA VAL A 99 63.02 -72.26 -11.80
C VAL A 99 62.32 -71.93 -10.47
N PHE A 100 62.20 -72.99 -9.65
CA PHE A 100 61.70 -73.14 -8.27
C PHE A 100 60.20 -73.44 -8.18
N ALA A 101 59.71 -74.68 -8.22
CA ALA A 101 60.07 -75.89 -7.48
C ALA A 101 59.95 -75.74 -5.94
N GLY A 102 58.87 -76.30 -5.40
CA GLY A 102 58.84 -76.94 -4.08
C GLY A 102 58.35 -76.09 -2.90
N CYS A 103 57.06 -76.18 -2.60
CA CYS A 103 56.53 -76.31 -1.23
C CYS A 103 55.12 -76.89 -1.32
N GLU A 104 54.96 -78.16 -0.91
CA GLU A 104 53.65 -78.77 -0.68
C GLU A 104 53.00 -78.09 0.53
N GLU A 105 51.86 -77.44 0.29
CA GLU A 105 51.07 -76.75 1.31
C GLU A 105 49.91 -77.66 1.74
N TYR A 106 49.84 -77.92 3.05
CA TYR A 106 48.80 -78.68 3.74
C TYR A 106 47.41 -78.07 3.45
N GLN A 107 46.55 -78.80 2.71
CA GLN A 107 45.17 -78.39 2.42
C GLN A 107 44.24 -78.88 3.54
N PRO A 108 43.57 -78.00 4.31
CA PRO A 108 42.42 -78.42 5.10
C PRO A 108 41.25 -78.69 4.14
N GLU A 109 40.56 -79.81 4.38
CA GLU A 109 39.38 -80.23 3.64
C GLU A 109 38.27 -79.17 3.76
N TYR A 110 38.07 -78.40 2.69
CA TYR A 110 37.01 -77.41 2.59
C TYR A 110 35.79 -78.06 1.94
N GLU A 111 34.74 -78.33 2.72
CA GLU A 111 33.42 -78.65 2.15
C GLU A 111 32.93 -77.43 1.34
N PRO A 112 32.72 -77.55 0.02
CA PRO A 112 32.21 -76.44 -0.76
C PRO A 112 30.75 -76.19 -0.39
N LEU A 113 30.46 -75.02 0.20
CA LEU A 113 29.10 -74.50 0.29
C LEU A 113 28.43 -74.56 -1.10
N PRO A 114 27.14 -74.93 -1.18
CA PRO A 114 26.48 -75.15 -2.46
C PRO A 114 26.54 -73.87 -3.29
N LYS A 115 27.10 -73.96 -4.51
CA LYS A 115 27.12 -72.86 -5.49
C LYS A 115 25.67 -72.44 -5.78
N GLN A 116 25.20 -71.40 -5.10
CA GLN A 116 24.01 -70.68 -5.54
C GLN A 116 24.26 -70.23 -6.98
N SER A 117 23.36 -70.61 -7.88
CA SER A 117 23.58 -70.41 -9.31
C SER A 117 23.78 -68.93 -9.62
N ARG A 118 24.84 -68.60 -10.36
CA ARG A 118 25.16 -67.23 -10.82
C ARG A 118 23.95 -66.54 -11.47
N ILE A 119 23.07 -67.33 -12.08
CA ILE A 119 21.83 -66.91 -12.72
C ILE A 119 20.80 -66.41 -11.68
N TYR A 120 20.68 -67.06 -10.53
CA TYR A 120 19.78 -66.65 -9.45
C TYR A 120 20.21 -65.33 -8.81
N GLY A 121 21.51 -65.10 -8.63
CA GLY A 121 22.06 -63.82 -8.16
C GLY A 121 21.80 -62.67 -9.15
N MET A 122 22.06 -62.88 -10.44
CA MET A 122 21.84 -61.88 -11.49
C MET A 122 20.35 -61.51 -11.65
N LEU A 123 19.45 -62.48 -11.54
CA LEU A 123 17.99 -62.23 -11.56
C LEU A 123 17.57 -61.45 -10.32
N LYS A 124 18.06 -61.82 -9.13
CA LYS A 124 17.78 -61.14 -7.87
C LYS A 124 18.23 -59.67 -7.89
N ASP A 125 19.43 -59.38 -8.41
CA ASP A 125 19.94 -58.02 -8.51
C ASP A 125 19.12 -57.16 -9.50
N ARG A 126 18.69 -57.74 -10.62
CA ARG A 126 17.81 -57.07 -11.59
C ARG A 126 16.42 -56.79 -11.00
N PHE A 127 15.85 -57.73 -10.25
CA PHE A 127 14.58 -57.52 -9.54
C PHE A 127 14.68 -56.44 -8.46
N ILE A 128 15.80 -56.40 -7.72
CA ILE A 128 16.06 -55.34 -6.73
C ILE A 128 16.18 -53.99 -7.44
N ALA A 129 16.95 -53.90 -8.52
CA ALA A 129 17.12 -52.66 -9.29
C ALA A 129 15.79 -52.15 -9.87
N LEU A 130 14.95 -53.04 -10.41
CA LEU A 130 13.61 -52.70 -10.90
C LEU A 130 12.71 -52.20 -9.78
N SER A 131 12.74 -52.87 -8.62
CA SER A 131 11.93 -52.49 -7.45
C SER A 131 12.33 -51.12 -6.90
N VAL A 132 13.64 -50.84 -6.82
CA VAL A 132 14.17 -49.53 -6.40
C VAL A 132 13.79 -48.43 -7.38
N THR A 133 13.91 -48.69 -8.69
CA THR A 133 13.57 -47.72 -9.73
C THR A 133 12.07 -47.39 -9.73
N PHE A 134 11.23 -48.42 -9.60
CA PHE A 134 9.79 -48.25 -9.46
C PHE A 134 9.43 -47.48 -8.19
N GLY A 135 10.07 -47.80 -7.06
CA GLY A 135 9.90 -47.07 -5.80
C GLY A 135 10.24 -45.58 -5.91
N ILE A 136 11.38 -45.24 -6.54
CA ILE A 136 11.77 -43.85 -6.79
C ILE A 136 10.77 -43.15 -7.72
N ALA A 137 10.32 -43.83 -8.79
CA ALA A 137 9.34 -43.26 -9.72
C ALA A 137 8.01 -42.95 -9.02
N VAL A 138 7.53 -43.84 -8.14
CA VAL A 138 6.31 -43.61 -7.35
C VAL A 138 6.50 -42.46 -6.35
N ILE A 139 7.63 -42.40 -5.66
CA ILE A 139 7.94 -41.29 -4.74
C ILE A 139 7.96 -39.96 -5.49
N LEU A 140 8.60 -39.88 -6.66
CA LEU A 140 8.63 -38.66 -7.46
C LEU A 140 7.24 -38.30 -8.00
N ALA A 141 6.46 -39.29 -8.46
CA ALA A 141 5.09 -39.09 -8.94
C ALA A 141 4.14 -38.56 -7.85
N ILE A 142 4.45 -38.78 -6.57
CA ILE A 142 3.68 -38.27 -5.43
C ILE A 142 4.28 -36.94 -4.93
N ALA A 143 5.60 -36.91 -4.70
CA ALA A 143 6.31 -35.79 -4.11
C ALA A 143 6.32 -34.54 -5.00
N ILE A 144 6.37 -34.69 -6.33
CA ILE A 144 6.31 -33.54 -7.26
C ILE A 144 4.95 -32.84 -7.18
N PRO A 145 3.79 -33.53 -7.38
CA PRO A 145 2.50 -32.87 -7.23
C PRO A 145 2.24 -32.38 -5.80
N LEU A 146 2.65 -33.11 -4.75
CA LEU A 146 2.57 -32.60 -3.38
C LEU A 146 3.44 -31.35 -3.18
N GLY A 147 4.67 -31.33 -3.70
CA GLY A 147 5.56 -30.18 -3.65
C GLY A 147 5.05 -28.95 -4.43
N ILE A 148 4.18 -29.16 -5.43
CA ILE A 148 3.52 -28.07 -6.17
C ILE A 148 2.23 -27.61 -5.48
N ILE A 149 1.41 -28.56 -4.98
CA ILE A 149 0.07 -28.28 -4.43
C ILE A 149 0.13 -27.76 -2.98
N LEU A 150 1.00 -28.33 -2.15
CA LEU A 150 1.03 -28.02 -0.71
C LEU A 150 1.45 -26.57 -0.41
N PRO A 151 2.48 -25.98 -1.07
CA PRO A 151 2.85 -24.59 -0.83
C PRO A 151 1.76 -23.61 -1.27
N GLN A 152 1.09 -23.88 -2.39
CA GLN A 152 0.00 -23.01 -2.89
C GLN A 152 -1.18 -22.92 -1.92
N ARG A 153 -1.47 -24.01 -1.18
CA ARG A 153 -2.53 -24.01 -0.15
C ARG A 153 -2.12 -23.36 1.16
N LEU A 154 -0.82 -23.21 1.41
CA LEU A 154 -0.29 -22.62 2.65
C LEU A 154 0.07 -21.14 2.49
N ILE A 155 0.25 -20.64 1.26
CA ILE A 155 0.51 -19.23 0.99
C ILE A 155 -0.85 -18.50 0.90
N LYS A 156 -1.24 -17.85 2.00
CA LYS A 156 -2.33 -16.87 1.94
C LYS A 156 -1.89 -15.69 1.06
N PRO A 157 -2.66 -15.29 0.04
CA PRO A 157 -2.30 -14.11 -0.73
C PRO A 157 -2.42 -12.85 0.15
N LEU A 158 -1.61 -11.84 -0.14
CA LEU A 158 -1.60 -10.58 0.62
C LEU A 158 -2.99 -9.90 0.56
N PRO A 159 -3.60 -9.45 1.65
CA PRO A 159 -5.00 -9.01 1.61
C PRO A 159 -5.26 -7.84 0.65
N ILE A 160 -6.48 -7.75 0.13
CA ILE A 160 -7.01 -6.58 -0.57
C ILE A 160 -8.25 -6.10 0.16
N ASN A 161 -8.24 -4.83 0.54
CA ASN A 161 -9.36 -4.07 1.06
C ASN A 161 -9.95 -3.20 -0.05
N VAL A 162 -11.14 -2.68 0.21
CA VAL A 162 -11.98 -2.04 -0.79
C VAL A 162 -12.09 -0.56 -0.46
N LEU A 163 -11.63 0.32 -1.36
CA LEU A 163 -11.82 1.77 -1.25
C LEU A 163 -12.80 2.19 -2.34
N ILE A 164 -13.98 2.70 -1.99
CA ILE A 164 -15.02 3.04 -2.96
C ILE A 164 -15.33 4.53 -2.85
N PRO A 165 -14.91 5.32 -3.85
CA PRO A 165 -15.50 6.62 -4.10
C PRO A 165 -16.96 6.41 -4.51
N PHE A 166 -17.91 6.64 -3.60
CA PHE A 166 -19.32 6.30 -3.81
C PHE A 166 -20.17 7.56 -3.85
N TYR A 167 -20.20 8.19 -5.03
CA TYR A 167 -20.81 9.50 -5.28
C TYR A 167 -22.24 9.37 -5.83
N MET A 168 -22.80 8.16 -5.80
CA MET A 168 -24.19 7.91 -6.17
C MET A 168 -25.13 8.52 -5.13
N TYR A 169 -26.07 9.36 -5.57
CA TYR A 169 -27.09 9.92 -4.68
C TYR A 169 -27.87 8.79 -3.95
N PRO A 170 -28.02 8.85 -2.61
CA PRO A 170 -28.63 7.79 -1.82
C PRO A 170 -30.17 7.82 -1.85
N ALA A 171 -30.77 7.76 -3.05
CA ALA A 171 -32.21 7.56 -3.18
C ALA A 171 -32.63 6.27 -2.46
N PRO A 172 -33.87 6.17 -1.94
CA PRO A 172 -34.34 4.96 -1.26
C PRO A 172 -34.08 3.69 -2.09
N GLY A 173 -33.36 2.73 -1.50
CA GLY A 173 -32.99 1.46 -2.15
C GLY A 173 -31.76 1.51 -3.07
N ALA A 174 -31.23 2.69 -3.40
CA ALA A 174 -30.09 2.81 -4.34
C ALA A 174 -28.80 2.18 -3.79
N TRP A 175 -28.61 2.18 -2.47
CA TRP A 175 -27.38 1.69 -1.83
C TRP A 175 -27.45 0.21 -1.42
N GLU A 176 -28.58 -0.48 -1.65
CA GLU A 176 -28.75 -1.90 -1.29
C GLU A 176 -27.69 -2.83 -1.90
N PRO A 177 -27.28 -2.70 -3.18
CA PRO A 177 -26.22 -3.55 -3.72
C PRO A 177 -24.88 -3.40 -3.00
N LEU A 178 -24.56 -2.21 -2.47
CA LEU A 178 -23.36 -1.98 -1.65
C LEU A 178 -23.51 -2.66 -0.29
N PHE A 179 -24.65 -2.54 0.38
CA PHE A 179 -24.90 -3.20 1.67
C PHE A 179 -24.86 -4.72 1.55
N GLU A 180 -25.43 -5.30 0.49
CA GLU A 180 -25.33 -6.73 0.18
C GLU A 180 -23.87 -7.17 0.03
N ALA A 181 -23.06 -6.39 -0.70
CA ALA A 181 -21.66 -6.68 -0.92
C ALA A 181 -20.87 -6.64 0.41
N ILE A 182 -21.05 -5.60 1.22
CA ILE A 182 -20.40 -5.45 2.53
C ILE A 182 -20.75 -6.64 3.43
N GLY A 183 -22.03 -6.99 3.53
CA GLY A 183 -22.51 -8.08 4.38
C GLY A 183 -22.02 -9.46 3.94
N LYS A 184 -21.79 -9.66 2.64
CA LYS A 184 -21.26 -10.92 2.09
C LYS A 184 -19.74 -11.06 2.29
N HIS A 185 -19.00 -9.95 2.34
CA HIS A 185 -17.54 -9.93 2.37
C HIS A 185 -16.99 -9.43 3.72
N VAL A 186 -17.38 -10.09 4.81
CA VAL A 186 -17.01 -9.71 6.19
C VAL A 186 -15.50 -9.76 6.47
N ASP A 187 -14.74 -10.54 5.70
CA ASP A 187 -13.28 -10.67 5.83
C ASP A 187 -12.52 -9.52 5.13
N ALA A 188 -13.21 -8.68 4.35
CA ALA A 188 -12.63 -7.51 3.69
C ALA A 188 -13.09 -6.22 4.37
N ASN A 189 -12.16 -5.27 4.51
CA ASN A 189 -12.50 -3.94 4.98
C ASN A 189 -12.95 -3.05 3.81
N PHE A 190 -13.98 -2.25 4.05
CA PHE A 190 -14.53 -1.29 3.10
C PHE A 190 -14.33 0.13 3.64
N THR A 191 -13.71 0.98 2.84
CA THR A 191 -13.69 2.42 3.04
C THR A 191 -14.59 3.07 1.99
N VAL A 192 -15.69 3.67 2.43
CA VAL A 192 -16.69 4.29 1.55
C VAL A 192 -16.56 5.81 1.65
N VAL A 193 -16.29 6.47 0.53
CA VAL A 193 -16.20 7.93 0.48
C VAL A 193 -17.56 8.51 0.14
N ILE A 194 -18.08 9.36 1.02
CA ILE A 194 -19.39 10.01 0.90
C ILE A 194 -19.17 11.42 0.34
N ASN A 195 -19.92 11.77 -0.71
CA ASN A 195 -19.86 13.08 -1.36
C ASN A 195 -21.27 13.69 -1.52
N PRO A 196 -21.79 14.40 -0.50
CA PRO A 196 -23.12 15.01 -0.58
C PRO A 196 -23.32 16.03 -1.70
N ALA A 197 -22.34 16.92 -1.89
CA ALA A 197 -22.45 18.05 -2.82
C ALA A 197 -21.05 18.60 -3.18
N ASP A 198 -20.18 17.75 -3.73
CA ASP A 198 -18.76 18.04 -4.00
C ASP A 198 -18.03 18.57 -2.76
N GLY A 199 -18.29 17.89 -1.64
CA GLY A 199 -18.08 18.39 -0.29
C GLY A 199 -19.28 18.08 0.61
N PRO A 200 -19.26 18.53 1.88
CA PRO A 200 -20.35 18.30 2.83
C PRO A 200 -21.64 19.07 2.47
N GLY A 201 -21.54 20.04 1.54
CA GLY A 201 -22.61 20.97 1.21
C GLY A 201 -22.68 22.17 2.15
N PRO A 202 -23.58 23.14 1.88
CA PRO A 202 -23.67 24.39 2.64
C PRO A 202 -24.38 24.24 3.99
N ALA A 203 -25.09 23.13 4.20
CA ALA A 203 -25.79 22.83 5.43
C ALA A 203 -24.83 22.21 6.46
N VAL A 204 -25.10 22.46 7.75
CA VAL A 204 -24.30 21.89 8.86
C VAL A 204 -24.44 20.36 8.92
N TRP A 205 -25.53 19.82 8.37
CA TRP A 205 -25.85 18.40 8.32
C TRP A 205 -26.37 18.05 6.93
N PRO A 206 -26.17 16.81 6.47
CA PRO A 206 -26.59 16.41 5.13
C PRO A 206 -28.10 16.11 5.12
N THR A 207 -28.64 15.79 3.95
CA THR A 207 -30.06 15.43 3.81
C THR A 207 -30.41 14.15 4.57
N GLY A 208 -31.71 13.90 4.79
CA GLY A 208 -32.18 12.71 5.52
C GLY A 208 -31.75 11.39 4.86
N GLU A 209 -31.60 11.38 3.54
CA GLU A 209 -31.11 10.26 2.75
C GLU A 209 -29.66 9.92 3.10
N TYR A 210 -28.77 10.92 3.09
CA TYR A 210 -27.37 10.75 3.50
C TYR A 210 -27.25 10.34 4.97
N LEU A 211 -28.04 10.95 5.87
CA LEU A 211 -28.08 10.54 7.27
C LEU A 211 -28.44 9.06 7.43
N SER A 212 -29.41 8.58 6.65
CA SER A 212 -29.89 7.20 6.72
C SER A 212 -28.83 6.20 6.26
N VAL A 213 -28.17 6.47 5.12
CA VAL A 213 -27.15 5.54 4.59
C VAL A 213 -25.86 5.55 5.40
N VAL A 214 -25.43 6.70 5.93
CA VAL A 214 -24.23 6.75 6.79
C VAL A 214 -24.47 5.98 8.09
N LYS A 215 -25.65 6.17 8.73
CA LYS A 215 -26.02 5.37 9.90
C LYS A 215 -26.09 3.88 9.61
N ALA A 216 -26.54 3.48 8.41
CA ALA A 216 -26.59 2.09 8.02
C ALA A 216 -25.17 1.51 7.80
N LEU A 217 -24.30 2.24 7.11
CA LEU A 217 -22.89 1.86 6.89
C LEU A 217 -22.13 1.70 8.20
N ASN A 218 -22.29 2.63 9.14
CA ASN A 218 -21.59 2.63 10.42
C ASN A 218 -22.00 1.49 11.37
N LYS A 219 -23.02 0.69 11.03
CA LYS A 219 -23.36 -0.55 11.76
C LYS A 219 -22.45 -1.72 11.41
N TYR A 220 -21.76 -1.67 10.27
CA TYR A 220 -20.87 -2.73 9.82
C TYR A 220 -19.47 -2.52 10.39
N SER A 221 -18.96 -3.48 11.16
CA SER A 221 -17.63 -3.40 11.79
C SER A 221 -16.48 -3.39 10.79
N ASN A 222 -16.72 -3.88 9.57
CA ASN A 222 -15.75 -3.89 8.47
C ASN A 222 -15.88 -2.68 7.55
N VAL A 223 -16.64 -1.63 7.94
CA VAL A 223 -16.83 -0.42 7.15
C VAL A 223 -16.31 0.81 7.89
N GLN A 224 -15.69 1.71 7.13
CA GLN A 224 -15.35 3.05 7.56
C GLN A 224 -15.82 4.05 6.50
N THR A 225 -16.42 5.16 6.93
CA THR A 225 -16.89 6.21 6.02
C THR A 225 -15.98 7.43 6.07
N LEU A 226 -15.64 7.99 4.91
CA LEU A 226 -14.85 9.22 4.79
C LEU A 226 -15.67 10.33 4.12
N GLY A 227 -15.45 11.57 4.53
CA GLY A 227 -16.00 12.74 3.84
C GLY A 227 -15.11 13.15 2.65
N TYR A 228 -15.72 13.41 1.50
CA TYR A 228 -15.03 13.92 0.31
C TYR A 228 -14.78 15.43 0.40
N ILE A 229 -13.57 15.88 0.02
CA ILE A 229 -13.22 17.30 -0.19
C ILE A 229 -12.34 17.43 -1.44
N ASP A 230 -12.71 18.26 -2.42
CA ASP A 230 -11.84 18.61 -3.55
C ASP A 230 -10.87 19.73 -3.14
N THR A 231 -9.56 19.49 -3.33
CA THR A 231 -8.51 20.47 -3.03
C THR A 231 -8.05 21.27 -4.25
N ALA A 232 -8.55 20.94 -5.45
CA ALA A 232 -8.19 21.55 -6.73
C ALA A 232 -6.67 21.73 -6.90
N ARG A 233 -5.89 20.68 -6.59
CA ARG A 233 -4.41 20.66 -6.61
C ARG A 233 -3.76 21.69 -5.68
N GLY A 234 -4.41 21.95 -4.54
CA GLY A 234 -3.94 22.91 -3.54
C GLY A 234 -4.36 24.34 -3.80
N ALA A 235 -5.27 24.58 -4.76
CA ALA A 235 -5.77 25.92 -5.07
C ALA A 235 -6.92 26.36 -4.15
N VAL A 236 -7.67 25.42 -3.57
CA VAL A 236 -8.71 25.75 -2.58
C VAL A 236 -8.03 26.24 -1.30
N ASP A 237 -8.46 27.38 -0.78
CA ASP A 237 -7.82 27.97 0.39
C ASP A 237 -7.99 27.12 1.65
N ASN A 238 -7.00 27.18 2.54
CA ASN A 238 -6.98 26.38 3.77
C ASN A 238 -8.16 26.66 4.72
N ALA A 239 -8.77 27.85 4.67
CA ALA A 239 -9.90 28.18 5.54
C ALA A 239 -11.19 27.55 5.03
N THR A 240 -11.40 27.51 3.71
CA THR A 240 -12.49 26.79 3.06
C THR A 240 -12.39 25.29 3.34
N VAL A 241 -11.22 24.68 3.10
CA VAL A 241 -11.00 23.26 3.41
C VAL A 241 -11.23 22.97 4.90
N ARG A 242 -10.73 23.83 5.80
CA ARG A 242 -10.98 23.70 7.24
C ARG A 242 -12.47 23.67 7.56
N LYS A 243 -13.25 24.59 6.99
CA LYS A 243 -14.69 24.68 7.25
C LYS A 243 -15.44 23.42 6.81
N GLU A 244 -15.04 22.83 5.68
CA GLU A 244 -15.61 21.56 5.21
C GLU A 244 -15.24 20.39 6.12
N ILE A 245 -13.98 20.31 6.57
CA ILE A 245 -13.54 19.32 7.57
C ILE A 245 -14.36 19.48 8.86
N GLU A 246 -14.51 20.70 9.37
CA GLU A 246 -15.30 21.01 10.57
C GLU A 246 -16.77 20.62 10.40
N THR A 247 -17.32 20.77 9.19
CA THR A 247 -18.71 20.39 8.89
C THR A 247 -18.88 18.88 8.98
N TYR A 248 -18.01 18.10 8.34
CA TYR A 248 -18.04 16.64 8.45
C TYR A 248 -17.77 16.15 9.88
N ALA A 249 -16.77 16.70 10.57
CA ALA A 249 -16.47 16.37 11.96
C ALA A 249 -17.67 16.68 12.88
N GLY A 250 -18.36 17.77 12.58
CA GLY A 250 -19.56 18.21 13.26
C GLY A 250 -20.68 17.18 13.24
N TRP A 251 -20.79 16.31 12.22
CA TRP A 251 -21.85 15.30 12.07
C TRP A 251 -22.01 14.40 13.30
N SER A 252 -20.91 14.11 13.99
CA SER A 252 -20.89 13.35 15.24
C SER A 252 -21.71 13.99 16.38
N ASN A 253 -21.89 15.31 16.38
CA ASN A 253 -22.68 16.03 17.39
C ASN A 253 -24.20 15.83 17.21
N VAL A 254 -24.68 15.44 16.03
CA VAL A 254 -26.09 15.04 15.84
C VAL A 254 -26.32 13.62 16.34
N SER A 255 -25.39 12.70 16.08
CA SER A 255 -25.48 11.32 16.51
C SER A 255 -24.12 10.65 16.38
N SER A 256 -23.73 9.83 17.35
CA SER A 256 -22.54 8.98 17.26
C SER A 256 -22.57 8.05 16.04
N ASP A 257 -23.75 7.66 15.58
CA ASP A 257 -23.94 6.80 14.40
C ASP A 257 -23.58 7.51 13.08
N LEU A 258 -23.36 8.83 13.10
CA LEU A 258 -22.93 9.64 11.95
C LEU A 258 -21.45 9.98 11.98
N THR A 259 -20.71 9.48 12.96
CA THR A 259 -19.28 9.71 13.08
C THR A 259 -18.58 9.15 11.85
N LEU A 260 -17.92 10.01 11.08
CA LEU A 260 -17.05 9.58 9.99
C LEU A 260 -15.69 9.18 10.55
N ALA A 261 -14.94 8.34 9.83
CA ALA A 261 -13.60 7.95 10.23
C ALA A 261 -12.53 8.99 9.85
N GLY A 262 -12.86 9.94 8.97
CA GLY A 262 -11.92 10.95 8.50
C GLY A 262 -12.29 11.55 7.15
N ILE A 263 -11.29 12.00 6.39
CA ILE A 263 -11.45 12.77 5.16
C ILE A 263 -10.63 12.16 4.01
N PHE A 264 -11.28 12.14 2.85
CA PHE A 264 -10.69 11.86 1.55
C PHE A 264 -10.49 13.19 0.81
N PHE A 265 -9.24 13.61 0.66
CA PHE A 265 -8.88 14.79 -0.11
C PHE A 265 -8.64 14.41 -1.57
N ASP A 266 -9.46 14.93 -2.45
CA ASP A 266 -9.37 14.71 -3.88
C ASP A 266 -8.53 15.78 -4.59
N GLN A 267 -8.03 15.41 -5.76
CA GLN A 267 -7.17 16.21 -6.61
C GLN A 267 -5.98 16.83 -5.86
N THR A 268 -5.42 16.14 -4.88
CA THR A 268 -4.26 16.65 -4.13
C THR A 268 -3.06 16.96 -5.04
N PRO A 269 -2.23 17.96 -4.70
CA PRO A 269 -1.00 18.20 -5.45
C PRO A 269 -0.10 16.96 -5.41
N TYR A 270 0.48 16.61 -6.56
CA TYR A 270 1.34 15.43 -6.72
C TYR A 270 2.79 15.79 -7.05
N LYS A 271 3.09 17.05 -7.37
CA LYS A 271 4.44 17.55 -7.61
C LYS A 271 4.87 18.48 -6.48
N MET A 272 6.13 18.37 -6.11
CA MET A 272 6.79 19.32 -5.25
C MET A 272 7.11 20.60 -6.03
N ASP A 273 6.67 21.73 -5.51
CA ASP A 273 7.09 23.04 -5.99
C ASP A 273 8.37 23.51 -5.28
N ASN A 274 9.10 24.44 -5.88
CA ASN A 274 10.38 24.95 -5.36
C ASN A 274 10.23 25.62 -3.97
N GLU A 275 9.04 26.12 -3.64
CA GLU A 275 8.77 26.84 -2.40
C GLU A 275 8.09 25.96 -1.33
N SER A 276 7.95 24.65 -1.58
CA SER A 276 7.29 23.69 -0.69
C SER A 276 5.83 24.05 -0.34
N VAL A 277 5.15 24.81 -1.19
CA VAL A 277 3.74 25.20 -1.02
C VAL A 277 2.84 23.97 -0.97
N ALA A 278 3.01 23.01 -1.90
CA ALA A 278 2.25 21.77 -1.95
C ALA A 278 2.42 20.94 -0.67
N TYR A 279 3.67 20.77 -0.21
CA TYR A 279 3.98 20.05 1.03
C TYR A 279 3.33 20.72 2.25
N ARG A 280 3.46 22.04 2.39
CA ARG A 280 2.86 22.79 3.50
C ARG A 280 1.35 22.75 3.47
N TYR A 281 0.75 22.81 2.28
CA TYR A 281 -0.69 22.68 2.08
C TYR A 281 -1.20 21.32 2.59
N LEU A 282 -0.62 20.23 2.09
CA LEU A 282 -0.97 18.87 2.50
C LEU A 282 -0.76 18.65 4.01
N THR A 283 0.34 19.15 4.54
CA THR A 283 0.64 19.06 5.98
C THR A 283 -0.43 19.78 6.81
N ASN A 284 -0.84 20.98 6.39
CA ASN A 284 -1.83 21.77 7.12
C ASN A 284 -3.21 21.11 7.12
N ILE A 285 -3.73 20.70 5.95
CA ILE A 285 -5.07 20.07 5.86
C ILE A 285 -5.09 18.72 6.60
N SER A 286 -4.00 17.95 6.54
CA SER A 286 -3.87 16.68 7.26
C SER A 286 -3.82 16.89 8.77
N ALA A 287 -3.12 17.93 9.23
CA ALA A 287 -3.08 18.29 10.64
C ALA A 287 -4.48 18.71 11.15
N ILE A 288 -5.24 19.47 10.36
CA ILE A 288 -6.62 19.85 10.75
C ILE A 288 -7.45 18.61 11.01
N VAL A 289 -7.48 17.63 10.10
CA VAL A 289 -8.24 16.37 10.28
C VAL A 289 -7.81 15.61 11.53
N ARG A 290 -6.49 15.51 11.78
CA ARG A 290 -5.93 14.82 12.95
C ARG A 290 -6.23 15.51 14.27
N HIS A 291 -6.45 16.82 14.25
CA HIS A 291 -6.77 17.63 15.43
C HIS A 291 -8.25 17.93 15.58
N SER A 292 -9.09 17.57 14.61
CA SER A 292 -10.53 17.68 14.72
C SER A 292 -11.09 16.59 15.63
N ASP A 293 -11.82 17.02 16.65
CA ASP A 293 -12.74 16.15 17.37
C ASP A 293 -13.91 15.74 16.45
N GLY A 294 -14.43 14.53 16.59
CA GLY A 294 -15.61 14.07 15.82
C GLY A 294 -15.34 13.05 14.72
N PHE A 295 -14.10 12.55 14.58
CA PHE A 295 -13.74 11.46 13.66
C PHE A 295 -13.45 10.10 14.34
N GLY A 296 -14.03 9.84 15.51
CA GLY A 296 -13.96 8.51 16.14
C GLY A 296 -12.59 8.11 16.72
N GLY A 297 -11.66 9.06 16.90
CA GLY A 297 -10.41 8.91 17.66
C GLY A 297 -9.16 8.58 16.85
N ASN A 298 -9.28 7.97 15.67
CA ASN A 298 -8.16 7.79 14.74
C ASN A 298 -8.52 8.36 13.37
N SER A 299 -8.44 9.69 13.24
CA SER A 299 -8.86 10.41 12.04
C SER A 299 -8.02 9.99 10.83
N LEU A 300 -8.67 9.38 9.86
CA LEU A 300 -8.06 8.96 8.62
C LEU A 300 -7.89 10.14 7.67
N VAL A 301 -6.69 10.26 7.11
CA VAL A 301 -6.36 11.21 6.06
C VAL A 301 -6.00 10.43 4.81
N VAL A 302 -6.82 10.55 3.77
CA VAL A 302 -6.55 9.96 2.46
C VAL A 302 -6.22 11.07 1.47
N HIS A 303 -5.11 10.94 0.76
CA HIS A 303 -4.75 11.83 -0.35
C HIS A 303 -5.00 11.14 -1.67
N ASN A 304 -5.79 11.75 -2.54
CA ASN A 304 -5.96 11.31 -3.91
C ASN A 304 -5.34 12.30 -4.90
N PRO A 305 -4.08 12.07 -5.32
CA PRO A 305 -3.49 12.75 -6.47
C PRO A 305 -3.84 12.09 -7.81
N GLY A 306 -4.45 10.90 -7.78
CA GLY A 306 -4.74 10.04 -8.94
C GLY A 306 -3.50 9.48 -9.64
N ARG A 307 -2.31 9.67 -9.06
CA ARG A 307 -1.01 9.27 -9.60
C ARG A 307 0.05 9.28 -8.52
N VAL A 308 1.14 8.54 -8.72
CA VAL A 308 2.30 8.56 -7.79
C VAL A 308 2.79 10.00 -7.57
N PRO A 309 2.77 10.52 -6.32
CA PRO A 309 3.27 11.86 -6.01
C PRO A 309 4.80 11.86 -5.85
N ASP A 310 5.40 13.05 -5.81
CA ASP A 310 6.80 13.20 -5.42
C ASP A 310 6.99 12.75 -3.96
N ALA A 311 8.05 11.98 -3.70
CA ALA A 311 8.30 11.37 -2.40
C ALA A 311 8.36 12.37 -1.22
N SER A 312 8.77 13.60 -1.46
CA SER A 312 8.78 14.67 -0.44
C SER A 312 7.39 15.00 0.09
N LEU A 313 6.35 14.88 -0.74
CA LEU A 313 4.96 15.15 -0.34
C LEU A 313 4.45 14.10 0.65
N MET A 314 5.01 12.89 0.66
CA MET A 314 4.69 11.85 1.64
C MET A 314 5.10 12.23 3.07
N GLY A 315 5.94 13.26 3.26
CA GLY A 315 6.24 13.80 4.58
C GLY A 315 5.03 14.43 5.29
N SER A 316 3.91 14.66 4.58
CA SER A 316 2.62 15.04 5.18
C SER A 316 1.93 13.85 5.87
N MET A 317 2.46 12.64 5.71
CA MET A 317 2.06 11.40 6.35
C MET A 317 0.56 11.09 6.20
N PRO A 318 0.00 10.99 4.98
CA PRO A 318 -1.37 10.46 4.83
C PRO A 318 -1.45 9.00 5.33
N ASN A 319 -2.64 8.59 5.78
CA ASN A 319 -2.91 7.18 6.12
C ASN A 319 -3.00 6.32 4.86
N LEU A 320 -3.50 6.89 3.76
CA LEU A 320 -3.66 6.22 2.48
C LEU A 320 -3.41 7.20 1.34
N THR A 321 -2.73 6.76 0.28
CA THR A 321 -2.50 7.55 -0.94
C THR A 321 -3.00 6.80 -2.17
N VAL A 322 -3.86 7.43 -2.96
CA VAL A 322 -4.30 6.88 -4.25
C VAL A 322 -3.23 7.18 -5.31
N ILE A 323 -2.45 6.15 -5.63
CA ILE A 323 -1.29 6.26 -6.54
C ILE A 323 -1.64 6.04 -8.01
N PHE A 324 -2.87 5.64 -8.29
CA PHE A 324 -3.40 5.50 -9.64
C PHE A 324 -4.91 5.68 -9.61
N GLU A 325 -5.39 6.57 -10.46
CA GLU A 325 -6.81 6.73 -10.79
C GLU A 325 -6.92 6.88 -12.31
N GLY A 326 -7.55 5.90 -12.96
CA GLY A 326 -7.70 5.94 -14.42
C GLY A 326 -8.23 4.67 -15.04
N GLU A 327 -8.26 4.68 -16.37
CA GLU A 327 -8.73 3.55 -17.17
C GLU A 327 -7.83 2.32 -17.03
N TYR A 328 -8.45 1.14 -17.07
CA TYR A 328 -7.78 -0.16 -17.08
C TYR A 328 -6.63 -0.24 -18.09
N VAL A 329 -6.83 0.29 -19.30
CA VAL A 329 -5.82 0.25 -20.37
C VAL A 329 -4.54 1.02 -20.03
N ASN A 330 -4.63 1.95 -19.09
CA ASN A 330 -3.53 2.80 -18.64
C ASN A 330 -2.91 2.34 -17.32
N MET A 331 -3.33 1.17 -16.79
CA MET A 331 -2.74 0.63 -15.57
C MET A 331 -1.22 0.50 -15.71
N PRO A 332 -0.45 0.97 -14.70
CA PRO A 332 0.99 0.88 -14.75
C PRO A 332 1.42 -0.58 -14.76
N ARG A 333 2.37 -0.92 -15.64
CA ARG A 333 3.04 -2.23 -15.57
C ARG A 333 3.85 -2.31 -14.29
N LYS A 334 3.95 -3.51 -13.73
CA LYS A 334 4.62 -3.80 -12.46
C LYS A 334 6.02 -3.21 -12.35
N GLU A 335 6.84 -3.32 -13.40
CA GLU A 335 8.21 -2.79 -13.40
C GLU A 335 8.24 -1.25 -13.30
N ASN A 336 7.31 -0.59 -13.98
CA ASN A 336 7.18 0.87 -13.97
C ASN A 336 6.56 1.39 -12.67
N LEU A 337 5.74 0.58 -12.00
CA LEU A 337 5.15 0.95 -10.72
C LEU A 337 6.20 0.85 -9.61
N ASN A 338 6.89 -0.29 -9.51
CA ASN A 338 7.90 -0.52 -8.48
C ASN A 338 8.97 0.58 -8.45
N SER A 339 9.53 0.93 -9.62
CA SER A 339 10.54 1.99 -9.72
C SER A 339 10.04 3.36 -9.26
N LYS A 340 8.74 3.65 -9.40
CA LYS A 340 8.12 4.88 -8.89
C LYS A 340 7.82 4.80 -7.39
N LEU A 341 7.48 3.62 -6.88
CA LEU A 341 7.15 3.42 -5.46
C LEU A 341 8.38 3.34 -4.57
N ASP A 342 9.54 2.91 -5.08
CA ASP A 342 10.81 2.81 -4.33
C ASP A 342 11.17 4.13 -3.61
N GLY A 343 10.80 5.27 -4.21
CA GLY A 343 11.03 6.59 -3.63
C GLY A 343 10.09 6.97 -2.49
N LEU A 344 8.84 6.46 -2.46
CA LEU A 344 7.81 6.91 -1.53
C LEU A 344 8.03 6.47 -0.08
N ARG A 345 8.83 5.41 0.14
CA ARG A 345 9.05 4.77 1.46
C ARG A 345 7.74 4.39 2.18
N GLN A 346 6.69 4.08 1.42
CA GLN A 346 5.40 3.63 1.94
C GLN A 346 5.26 2.11 1.83
N ASN A 347 4.40 1.52 2.66
CA ASN A 347 4.02 0.12 2.52
C ASN A 347 2.77 0.02 1.64
N ARG A 348 2.56 -1.13 0.99
CA ARG A 348 1.33 -1.38 0.21
C ARG A 348 0.02 -1.10 0.97
N LYS A 349 0.02 -1.28 2.30
CA LYS A 349 -1.14 -1.02 3.17
C LYS A 349 -1.58 0.45 3.19
N ASP A 350 -0.65 1.34 2.84
CA ASP A 350 -0.79 2.79 2.83
C ASP A 350 -1.08 3.31 1.40
N LEU A 351 -1.28 2.41 0.42
CA LEU A 351 -1.45 2.74 -1.01
C LEU A 351 -2.74 2.16 -1.60
N ALA A 352 -3.35 2.92 -2.52
CA ALA A 352 -4.59 2.58 -3.19
C ALA A 352 -4.52 2.75 -4.71
N MET A 353 -5.34 1.98 -5.44
CA MET A 353 -5.61 2.18 -6.86
C MET A 353 -7.12 2.22 -7.13
N LEU A 354 -7.54 3.15 -7.97
CA LEU A 354 -8.90 3.28 -8.47
C LEU A 354 -8.87 3.01 -9.99
N VAL A 355 -9.42 1.89 -10.43
CA VAL A 355 -9.37 1.47 -11.82
C VAL A 355 -10.78 1.43 -12.39
N HIS A 356 -11.01 2.21 -13.45
CA HIS A 356 -12.29 2.23 -14.16
C HIS A 356 -12.14 1.70 -15.59
N SER A 357 -13.25 1.62 -16.34
CA SER A 357 -13.27 1.08 -17.70
C SER A 357 -12.70 -0.34 -17.82
N VAL A 358 -12.86 -1.17 -16.78
CA VAL A 358 -12.42 -2.58 -16.79
C VAL A 358 -13.28 -3.39 -17.77
N PRO A 359 -12.68 -4.18 -18.70
CA PRO A 359 -13.46 -4.93 -19.67
C PRO A 359 -14.38 -5.99 -19.02
N ARG A 360 -15.67 -5.96 -19.37
CA ARG A 360 -16.68 -6.90 -18.84
C ARG A 360 -16.40 -8.38 -19.17
N GLY A 361 -15.69 -8.64 -20.27
CA GLY A 361 -15.42 -9.98 -20.78
C GLY A 361 -14.24 -10.71 -20.12
N LEU A 362 -13.61 -10.15 -19.08
CA LEU A 362 -12.45 -10.76 -18.43
C LEU A 362 -12.78 -12.04 -17.65
N GLY A 363 -14.00 -12.13 -17.10
CA GLY A 363 -14.40 -13.19 -16.17
C GLY A 363 -13.53 -13.25 -14.90
N ASN A 364 -13.81 -14.24 -14.04
CA ASN A 364 -13.14 -14.37 -12.74
C ASN A 364 -11.62 -14.54 -12.86
N THR A 365 -11.14 -15.26 -13.87
CA THR A 365 -9.70 -15.46 -14.09
C THR A 365 -8.99 -14.16 -14.47
N GLY A 366 -9.59 -13.35 -15.34
CA GLY A 366 -9.01 -12.06 -15.72
C GLY A 366 -9.03 -11.06 -14.57
N LEU A 367 -10.13 -11.00 -13.81
CA LEU A 367 -10.22 -10.16 -12.60
C LEU A 367 -9.20 -10.57 -11.54
N ARG A 368 -9.06 -11.88 -11.27
CA ARG A 368 -8.05 -12.40 -10.34
C ARG A 368 -6.64 -12.03 -10.79
N ARG A 369 -6.34 -12.10 -12.09
CA ARG A 369 -5.04 -11.66 -12.62
C ARG A 369 -4.76 -10.19 -12.33
N ILE A 370 -5.74 -9.30 -12.56
CA ILE A 370 -5.60 -7.87 -12.23
C ILE A 370 -5.26 -7.69 -10.74
N ILE A 371 -6.02 -8.36 -9.88
CA ILE A 371 -5.83 -8.30 -8.42
C ILE A 371 -4.45 -8.82 -8.03
N ASP A 372 -4.04 -9.98 -8.54
CA ASP A 372 -2.75 -10.60 -8.22
C ASP A 372 -1.57 -9.75 -8.72
N ASP A 373 -1.74 -9.06 -9.84
CA ASP A 373 -0.73 -8.16 -10.41
C ASP A 373 -0.49 -6.95 -9.50
N VAL A 374 -1.54 -6.36 -8.91
CA VAL A 374 -1.42 -5.14 -8.07
C VAL A 374 -1.27 -5.40 -6.57
N ARG A 375 -1.64 -6.59 -6.09
CA ARG A 375 -1.71 -6.94 -4.65
C ARG A 375 -0.39 -6.81 -3.90
N ARG A 376 0.75 -6.88 -4.60
CA ARG A 376 2.06 -6.65 -4.00
C ARG A 376 2.36 -5.17 -3.75
N ASP A 377 1.69 -4.29 -4.49
CA ASP A 377 1.99 -2.87 -4.56
C ASP A 377 0.97 -2.04 -3.77
N VAL A 378 -0.30 -2.47 -3.76
CA VAL A 378 -1.39 -1.83 -3.01
C VAL A 378 -2.20 -2.84 -2.20
N GLU A 379 -2.78 -2.34 -1.12
CA GLU A 379 -3.77 -3.07 -0.31
C GLU A 379 -5.20 -2.58 -0.57
N TRP A 380 -5.39 -1.37 -1.08
CA TRP A 380 -6.70 -0.79 -1.32
C TRP A 380 -7.00 -0.70 -2.82
N LEU A 381 -8.15 -1.23 -3.23
CA LEU A 381 -8.50 -1.32 -4.65
C LEU A 381 -9.97 -0.96 -4.87
N CYS A 382 -10.24 -0.28 -6.00
CA CYS A 382 -11.56 -0.16 -6.60
C CYS A 382 -11.48 -0.61 -8.05
N LEU A 383 -12.37 -1.52 -8.47
CA LEU A 383 -12.53 -1.90 -9.88
C LEU A 383 -13.96 -1.59 -10.33
N THR A 384 -14.11 -0.97 -11.49
CA THR A 384 -15.41 -0.74 -12.14
C THR A 384 -15.30 -0.84 -13.67
N ASP A 385 -16.34 -1.39 -14.31
CA ASP A 385 -16.51 -1.39 -15.77
C ASP A 385 -17.25 -0.16 -16.30
N LEU A 386 -17.61 0.78 -15.42
CA LEU A 386 -18.16 2.06 -15.86
C LEU A 386 -17.07 2.86 -16.60
N THR A 387 -17.48 3.51 -17.69
CA THR A 387 -16.62 4.38 -18.52
C THR A 387 -16.96 5.87 -18.37
N GLU A 388 -18.17 6.17 -17.87
CA GLU A 388 -18.66 7.51 -17.60
C GLU A 388 -19.24 7.54 -16.19
N LYS A 389 -19.14 8.70 -15.52
CA LYS A 389 -19.63 8.89 -14.15
C LYS A 389 -19.26 7.71 -13.24
N VAL A 390 -17.97 7.34 -13.28
CA VAL A 390 -17.47 6.02 -12.85
C VAL A 390 -17.66 5.71 -11.36
N TYR A 391 -18.05 6.72 -10.58
CA TYR A 391 -18.31 6.67 -9.14
C TYR A 391 -19.78 6.99 -8.76
N GLU A 392 -20.63 7.33 -9.73
CA GLU A 392 -22.05 7.68 -9.48
C GLU A 392 -23.00 6.49 -9.68
N GLY A 393 -22.49 5.26 -9.70
CA GLY A 393 -23.31 4.07 -9.88
C GLY A 393 -22.53 2.76 -9.74
N TYR A 394 -23.21 1.65 -10.05
CA TYR A 394 -22.61 0.33 -9.99
C TYR A 394 -22.13 -0.13 -11.35
N GLY A 395 -20.85 -0.49 -11.41
CA GLY A 395 -20.37 -1.39 -12.44
C GLY A 395 -21.03 -2.77 -12.32
N THR A 396 -21.19 -3.45 -13.46
CA THR A 396 -21.63 -4.85 -13.50
C THR A 396 -20.63 -5.80 -12.82
N LEU A 397 -19.38 -5.36 -12.66
CA LEU A 397 -18.31 -6.16 -12.08
C LEU A 397 -18.29 -6.20 -10.55
N LEU A 398 -19.02 -5.34 -9.83
CA LEU A 398 -18.88 -5.18 -8.36
C LEU A 398 -18.92 -6.53 -7.64
N LYS A 399 -19.95 -7.34 -7.89
CA LYS A 399 -20.10 -8.65 -7.24
C LYS A 399 -18.99 -9.63 -7.66
N GLN A 400 -18.58 -9.62 -8.94
CA GLN A 400 -17.61 -10.57 -9.47
C GLN A 400 -16.19 -10.33 -8.94
N TRP A 401 -15.73 -9.09 -8.90
CA TRP A 401 -14.35 -8.83 -8.47
C TRP A 401 -14.19 -9.00 -6.95
N LEU A 402 -15.21 -8.67 -6.16
CA LEU A 402 -15.23 -8.95 -4.72
C LEU A 402 -15.20 -10.45 -4.39
N GLU A 403 -15.71 -11.32 -5.27
CA GLU A 403 -15.62 -12.78 -5.10
C GLU A 403 -14.21 -13.33 -5.32
N VAL A 404 -13.27 -12.55 -5.85
CA VAL A 404 -11.91 -13.00 -6.19
C VAL A 404 -10.79 -12.20 -5.50
N ILE A 405 -11.12 -11.36 -4.50
CA ILE A 405 -10.13 -10.59 -3.71
C ILE A 405 -9.32 -11.44 -2.72
N TRP A 406 -9.69 -12.71 -2.51
CA TRP A 406 -9.06 -13.62 -1.55
C TRP A 406 -8.01 -14.52 -2.16
#